data_AF-A0A963WE82-F1
#
_entry.id   AF-A0A963WE82-F1
#
_cell.length_a   1.000
_cell.length_b   1.000
_cell.length_c   1.000
_cell.angle_alpha   90.00
_cell.angle_beta   90.00
_cell.angle_gamma   90.00
#
_symmetry.space_group_name_H-M   'P 1'
#
loop_
_entity.id
_entity.type
_entity.pdbx_description
1 polymer ?
#
loop_
_entity_poly.entity_id
_entity_poly.type
_entity_poly.pdbx_seq_one_letter_code
_entity_poly.pdbx_strand_id
1 'polypeptide(L)'
;PGAPAKMRSYTANCLYYPLGLGPRWATLAQSWLDVQGDPARLKTFVNDRLAEPWEDKATANVKSNLVQERAKAYPLRTAPHGVIRITAGVDTQDDRLELQIIGWGRGRRWWVLDYVVLPGDPALPDVWAAVTDVLNRPIQHASGALMQVEACSFDMMGHRTDHVKNYVRSRRARRPMASFGAKAATAPILGRAKLQDVTWQGKTDRRGVHVYQIGAVDAKHDLFAALAADHDRWQAWLQLPDDDDKPAHPELHCNISADLGDEYFAGLVSEVYNPSKARYEKRRGGVRNEPLDTWVHAYAASYHPELRLHAARAADWDRWEEKLLARAPVPVDGNSTETPAQLQATQAAPKPKRKRYGVIGRMGG
;
A
#
# COMPACT_ATOMS: atom_id res chain seq x y z
N PRO A 1 19.19 19.58 37.40
CA PRO A 1 20.14 18.56 36.88
C PRO A 1 20.23 18.64 35.34
N GLY A 2 21.35 19.21 34.87
CA GLY A 2 21.87 19.36 33.50
C GLY A 2 21.00 18.99 32.30
N ALA A 3 20.50 20.00 31.57
CA ALA A 3 20.29 19.85 30.14
C ALA A 3 21.65 19.57 29.47
N PRO A 4 21.78 18.57 28.57
CA PRO A 4 23.04 18.30 27.91
C PRO A 4 23.49 19.55 27.13
N ALA A 5 24.76 19.90 27.27
CA ALA A 5 25.36 21.00 26.52
C ALA A 5 25.10 20.83 25.02
N LYS A 6 24.77 21.93 24.31
CA LYS A 6 24.69 21.95 22.84
C LYS A 6 26.04 21.48 22.29
N MET A 7 26.14 20.21 21.93
CA MET A 7 27.32 19.62 21.34
C MET A 7 27.48 20.21 19.94
N ARG A 8 28.61 20.91 19.69
CA ARG A 8 28.92 21.42 18.36
C ARG A 8 29.40 20.26 17.51
N SER A 9 28.68 19.94 16.44
CA SER A 9 29.15 19.04 15.39
C SER A 9 29.86 19.83 14.30
N TYR A 10 30.82 19.17 13.63
CA TYR A 10 31.53 19.71 12.48
C TYR A 10 31.43 18.69 11.34
N THR A 11 31.34 19.17 10.11
CA THR A 11 31.28 18.35 8.90
C THR A 11 32.41 18.78 7.97
N ALA A 12 33.21 17.81 7.52
CA ALA A 12 34.32 18.05 6.60
C ALA A 12 34.36 16.93 5.54
N ASN A 13 34.20 17.32 4.29
CA ASN A 13 34.20 16.42 3.14
C ASN A 13 35.65 16.06 2.75
N CYS A 14 35.88 14.85 2.23
CA CYS A 14 37.16 14.39 1.70
C CYS A 14 37.72 15.28 0.56
N LEU A 15 36.90 16.10 -0.09
CA LEU A 15 37.37 17.07 -1.09
C LEU A 15 38.36 18.09 -0.51
N TYR A 16 38.36 18.29 0.80
CA TYR A 16 39.27 19.19 1.52
C TYR A 16 40.59 18.52 1.95
N TYR A 17 40.88 17.29 1.51
CA TYR A 17 42.16 16.65 1.85
C TYR A 17 43.35 17.49 1.36
N PRO A 18 44.36 17.73 2.22
CA PRO A 18 45.60 18.35 1.77
C PRO A 18 46.30 17.48 0.71
N LEU A 19 46.97 18.12 -0.23
CA LEU A 19 47.75 17.44 -1.26
C LEU A 19 48.76 16.48 -0.61
N GLY A 20 48.68 15.19 -0.96
CA GLY A 20 49.56 14.14 -0.45
C GLY A 20 49.08 13.41 0.81
N LEU A 21 48.00 13.86 1.46
CA LEU A 21 47.44 13.24 2.67
C LEU A 21 46.11 12.49 2.45
N GLY A 22 45.60 12.48 1.22
CA GLY A 22 44.34 11.83 0.88
C GLY A 22 44.16 11.55 -0.61
N PRO A 23 43.02 10.95 -1.00
CA PRO A 23 42.71 10.64 -2.39
C PRO A 23 42.64 11.91 -3.23
N ARG A 24 43.21 11.87 -4.43
CA ARG A 24 43.15 12.98 -5.40
C ARG A 24 41.72 13.16 -5.90
N TRP A 25 41.36 14.38 -6.31
CA TRP A 25 40.02 14.67 -6.85
C TRP A 25 39.65 13.76 -8.03
N ALA A 26 40.58 13.44 -8.93
CA ALA A 26 40.34 12.50 -10.01
C ALA A 26 39.94 11.10 -9.51
N THR A 27 40.55 10.63 -8.41
CA THR A 27 40.21 9.35 -7.77
C THR A 27 38.85 9.41 -7.08
N LEU A 28 38.52 10.54 -6.45
CA LEU A 28 37.20 10.75 -5.84
C LEU A 28 36.09 10.81 -6.91
N ALA A 29 36.34 11.46 -8.05
CA ALA A 29 35.41 11.50 -9.17
C ALA A 29 35.20 10.11 -9.80
N GLN A 30 36.28 9.34 -9.99
CA GLN A 30 36.15 7.97 -10.50
C GLN A 30 35.38 7.07 -9.53
N SER A 31 35.72 7.14 -8.23
CA SER A 31 35.00 6.34 -7.23
C SER A 31 33.53 6.76 -7.09
N TRP A 32 33.17 8.03 -7.31
CA TRP A 32 31.77 8.44 -7.43
C TRP A 32 31.06 7.74 -8.60
N LEU A 33 31.69 7.66 -9.77
CA LEU A 33 31.14 6.98 -10.95
C LEU A 33 31.01 5.47 -10.71
N ASP A 34 32.02 4.85 -10.08
CA ASP A 34 32.09 3.40 -9.84
C ASP A 34 31.04 2.88 -8.84
N VAL A 35 30.49 3.76 -8.00
CA VAL A 35 29.45 3.40 -7.03
C VAL A 35 28.03 3.70 -7.52
N GLN A 36 27.89 4.33 -8.71
CA GLN A 36 26.56 4.56 -9.28
C GLN A 36 25.88 3.22 -9.59
N GLY A 37 24.62 3.09 -9.19
CA GLY A 37 23.84 1.87 -9.36
C GLY A 37 23.97 0.83 -8.23
N ASP A 38 24.86 1.05 -7.25
CA ASP A 38 24.94 0.24 -6.02
C ASP A 38 24.59 1.11 -4.79
N PRO A 39 23.36 1.02 -4.26
CA PRO A 39 22.92 1.85 -3.14
C PRO A 39 23.77 1.68 -1.86
N ALA A 40 24.32 0.49 -1.62
CA ALA A 40 25.13 0.24 -0.43
C ALA A 40 26.49 0.94 -0.55
N ARG A 41 27.15 0.82 -1.70
CA ARG A 41 28.42 1.50 -1.97
C ARG A 41 28.24 3.01 -2.11
N LEU A 42 27.12 3.46 -2.68
CA LEU A 42 26.78 4.89 -2.77
C LEU A 42 26.58 5.49 -1.37
N LYS A 43 25.88 4.79 -0.46
CA LYS A 43 25.75 5.18 0.94
C LYS A 43 27.11 5.32 1.63
N THR A 44 27.99 4.33 1.47
CA THR A 44 29.36 4.38 2.01
C THR A 44 30.11 5.58 1.44
N PHE A 45 30.00 5.83 0.13
CA PHE A 45 30.66 6.98 -0.48
C PHE A 45 30.13 8.32 0.08
N VAL A 46 28.82 8.51 0.16
CA VAL A 46 28.24 9.77 0.66
C VAL A 46 28.59 10.01 2.13
N ASN A 47 28.48 8.98 2.98
CA ASN A 47 28.82 9.11 4.39
C ASN A 47 30.33 9.30 4.60
N ASP A 48 31.17 8.45 4.00
CA ASP A 48 32.61 8.42 4.32
C ASP A 48 33.40 9.44 3.50
N ARG A 49 32.99 9.72 2.25
CA ARG A 49 33.69 10.66 1.36
C ARG A 49 33.11 12.06 1.45
N LEU A 50 31.79 12.21 1.44
CA LEU A 50 31.19 13.53 1.45
C LEU A 50 30.92 14.06 2.86
N ALA A 51 30.96 13.20 3.88
CA ALA A 51 30.54 13.51 5.25
C ALA A 51 29.11 14.04 5.31
N GLU A 52 28.27 13.61 4.36
CA GLU A 52 26.88 13.99 4.26
C GLU A 52 26.01 12.87 4.85
N PRO A 53 24.92 13.23 5.56
CA PRO A 53 23.99 12.23 6.07
C PRO A 53 23.26 11.54 4.91
N TRP A 54 23.43 10.22 4.78
CA TRP A 54 22.64 9.41 3.86
C TRP A 54 21.30 9.00 4.48
N GLU A 55 20.20 9.49 3.91
CA GLU A 55 18.86 8.98 4.21
C GLU A 55 18.54 7.84 3.23
N ASP A 56 18.40 6.61 3.74
CA ASP A 56 17.99 5.49 2.91
C ASP A 56 16.53 5.71 2.50
N LYS A 57 16.27 5.80 1.19
CA LYS A 57 14.95 6.07 0.61
C LYS A 57 13.87 5.12 1.11
N ALA A 58 14.22 3.88 1.45
CA ALA A 58 13.27 2.91 2.02
C ALA A 58 12.89 3.23 3.48
N THR A 59 13.72 4.00 4.18
CA THR A 59 13.53 4.44 5.57
C THR A 59 13.25 5.93 5.69
N ALA A 60 13.20 6.63 4.56
CA ALA A 60 13.06 8.07 4.50
C ALA A 60 11.72 8.52 5.10
N ASN A 61 11.74 9.67 5.76
CA ASN A 61 10.57 10.21 6.42
C ASN A 61 9.60 10.82 5.38
N VAL A 62 8.75 9.99 4.77
CA VAL A 62 7.76 10.43 3.79
C VAL A 62 6.68 11.26 4.48
N LYS A 63 6.41 12.47 3.97
CA LYS A 63 5.35 13.35 4.50
C LYS A 63 4.04 13.13 3.74
N SER A 64 2.92 13.12 4.46
CA SER A 64 1.59 12.84 3.90
C SER A 64 1.18 13.87 2.84
N ASN A 65 1.48 15.16 3.04
CA ASN A 65 1.18 16.22 2.09
C ASN A 65 1.87 15.99 0.74
N LEU A 66 3.13 15.55 0.75
CA LEU A 66 3.87 15.27 -0.49
C LEU A 66 3.25 14.09 -1.25
N VAL A 67 2.70 13.11 -0.55
CA VAL A 67 1.97 11.98 -1.18
C VAL A 67 0.64 12.46 -1.75
N GLN A 68 -0.07 13.32 -1.02
CA GLN A 68 -1.36 13.88 -1.42
C GLN A 68 -1.26 14.80 -2.64
N GLU A 69 -0.18 15.59 -2.75
CA GLU A 69 0.11 16.43 -3.94
C GLU A 69 0.20 15.62 -5.24
N ARG A 70 0.49 14.32 -5.14
CA ARG A 70 0.61 13.39 -6.27
C ARG A 70 -0.62 12.52 -6.48
N ALA A 71 -1.69 12.75 -5.72
CA ALA A 71 -2.92 11.99 -5.84
C ALA A 71 -3.54 12.20 -7.25
N LYS A 72 -4.09 11.13 -7.82
CA LYS A 72 -4.61 11.12 -9.18
C LYS A 72 -6.12 11.28 -9.19
N ALA A 73 -6.61 12.03 -10.18
CA ALA A 73 -8.03 12.18 -10.43
C ALA A 73 -8.59 10.91 -11.09
N TYR A 74 -9.04 9.95 -10.29
CA TYR A 74 -9.89 8.85 -10.71
C TYR A 74 -10.87 8.50 -9.58
N PRO A 75 -12.13 8.17 -9.90
CA PRO A 75 -13.14 7.88 -8.88
C PRO A 75 -12.82 6.58 -8.15
N LEU A 76 -13.16 6.53 -6.86
CA LEU A 76 -13.18 5.27 -6.11
C LEU A 76 -14.13 4.27 -6.80
N ARG A 77 -13.85 2.98 -6.62
CA ARG A 77 -14.57 1.86 -7.26
C ARG A 77 -14.43 1.80 -8.79
N THR A 78 -13.46 2.49 -9.37
CA THR A 78 -13.08 2.39 -10.78
C THR A 78 -11.61 2.04 -10.92
N ALA A 79 -11.29 1.05 -11.76
CA ALA A 79 -9.94 0.60 -12.02
C ALA A 79 -9.38 1.27 -13.30
N PRO A 80 -8.35 2.12 -13.20
CA PRO A 80 -7.70 2.73 -14.38
C PRO A 80 -7.03 1.69 -15.28
N HIS A 81 -6.73 2.03 -16.55
CA HIS A 81 -6.18 1.12 -17.57
C HIS A 81 -4.95 0.31 -17.13
N GLY A 82 -4.12 0.82 -16.22
CA GLY A 82 -2.94 0.11 -15.72
C GLY A 82 -3.24 -1.05 -14.75
N VAL A 83 -4.49 -1.20 -14.30
CA VAL A 83 -4.90 -2.19 -13.31
C VAL A 83 -5.30 -3.49 -14.01
N ILE A 84 -4.57 -4.57 -13.71
CA ILE A 84 -4.78 -5.89 -14.34
C ILE A 84 -5.31 -6.91 -13.33
N ARG A 85 -4.92 -6.80 -12.05
CA ARG A 85 -5.31 -7.73 -10.96
C ARG A 85 -5.78 -6.95 -9.74
N ILE A 86 -6.61 -7.55 -8.88
CA ILE A 86 -7.12 -6.86 -7.69
C ILE A 86 -6.98 -7.75 -6.45
N THR A 87 -6.46 -7.18 -5.36
CA THR A 87 -6.45 -7.81 -4.03
C THR A 87 -7.05 -6.86 -3.00
N ALA A 88 -7.34 -7.39 -1.80
CA ALA A 88 -7.81 -6.58 -0.69
C ALA A 88 -7.12 -6.94 0.62
N GLY A 89 -7.00 -5.96 1.50
CA GLY A 89 -6.56 -6.13 2.88
C GLY A 89 -7.66 -5.68 3.82
N VAL A 90 -7.90 -6.46 4.87
CA VAL A 90 -8.90 -6.17 5.88
C VAL A 90 -8.23 -6.21 7.25
N ASP A 91 -8.34 -5.12 7.97
CA ASP A 91 -7.88 -5.00 9.35
C ASP A 91 -9.09 -5.07 10.30
N THR A 92 -8.96 -5.88 11.35
CA THR A 92 -10.04 -6.14 12.31
C THR A 92 -9.78 -5.35 13.58
N GLN A 93 -10.65 -4.39 13.88
CA GLN A 93 -10.59 -3.58 15.10
C GLN A 93 -11.77 -3.93 16.01
N ASP A 94 -11.77 -3.48 17.27
CA ASP A 94 -12.80 -3.89 18.23
C ASP A 94 -14.22 -3.43 17.88
N ASP A 95 -14.35 -2.31 17.17
CA ASP A 95 -15.60 -1.62 16.86
C ASP A 95 -15.90 -1.50 15.36
N ARG A 96 -15.03 -2.03 14.49
CA ARG A 96 -15.12 -1.90 13.03
C ARG A 96 -14.20 -2.87 12.29
N LEU A 97 -14.44 -3.02 11.00
CA LEU A 97 -13.46 -3.55 10.05
C LEU A 97 -13.07 -2.47 9.04
N GLU A 98 -11.78 -2.36 8.77
CA GLU A 98 -11.26 -1.47 7.75
C GLU A 98 -10.78 -2.27 6.55
N LEU A 99 -11.21 -1.88 5.36
CA LEU A 99 -10.98 -2.62 4.13
C LEU A 99 -10.36 -1.71 3.09
N GLN A 100 -9.29 -2.17 2.47
CA GLN A 100 -8.65 -1.49 1.35
C GLN A 100 -8.57 -2.41 0.14
N ILE A 101 -8.99 -1.91 -1.03
CA ILE A 101 -8.92 -2.63 -2.30
C ILE A 101 -7.80 -2.04 -3.15
N ILE A 102 -6.85 -2.89 -3.53
CA ILE A 102 -5.68 -2.50 -4.31
C ILE A 102 -5.70 -3.18 -5.68
N GLY A 103 -5.62 -2.35 -6.73
CA GLY A 103 -5.35 -2.77 -8.09
C GLY A 103 -3.85 -2.89 -8.34
N TRP A 104 -3.43 -3.91 -9.10
CA TRP A 104 -2.04 -4.19 -9.44
C TRP A 104 -1.84 -4.19 -10.93
N GLY A 105 -0.74 -3.58 -11.36
CA GLY A 105 -0.28 -3.53 -12.73
C GLY A 105 1.16 -3.94 -12.89
N ARG A 106 1.63 -3.82 -14.13
CA ARG A 106 3.02 -4.12 -14.52
C ARG A 106 4.02 -3.32 -13.68
N GLY A 107 5.20 -3.89 -13.46
CA GLY A 107 6.29 -3.20 -12.77
C GLY A 107 6.02 -2.90 -11.29
N ARG A 108 5.16 -3.69 -10.62
CA ARG A 108 4.73 -3.46 -9.22
C ARG A 108 3.99 -2.15 -9.00
N ARG A 109 3.44 -1.55 -10.07
CA ARG A 109 2.55 -0.40 -9.93
C ARG A 109 1.23 -0.83 -9.28
N TRP A 110 0.68 0.02 -8.45
CA TRP A 110 -0.56 -0.26 -7.74
C TRP A 110 -1.45 0.98 -7.61
N TRP A 111 -2.74 0.73 -7.44
CA TRP A 111 -3.81 1.74 -7.34
C TRP A 111 -4.69 1.49 -6.12
N VAL A 112 -5.02 2.54 -5.37
CA VAL A 112 -6.04 2.46 -4.32
C VAL A 112 -7.41 2.60 -4.97
N LEU A 113 -8.11 1.47 -5.12
CA LEU A 113 -9.42 1.45 -5.77
C LEU A 113 -10.54 1.78 -4.80
N ASP A 114 -10.38 1.43 -3.53
CA ASP A 114 -11.35 1.75 -2.49
C ASP A 114 -10.71 1.65 -1.10
N TYR A 115 -11.25 2.41 -0.16
CA TYR A 115 -10.93 2.29 1.26
C TYR A 115 -12.19 2.59 2.08
N VAL A 116 -12.65 1.59 2.82
CA VAL A 116 -13.95 1.62 3.52
C VAL A 116 -13.75 1.26 4.97
N VAL A 117 -14.37 2.05 5.85
CA VAL A 117 -14.49 1.77 7.28
C VAL A 117 -15.91 1.27 7.53
N LEU A 118 -16.04 0.02 7.97
CA LEU A 118 -17.31 -0.65 8.23
C LEU A 118 -17.51 -0.76 9.75
N PRO A 119 -18.33 0.12 10.36
CA PRO A 119 -18.58 0.08 11.80
C PRO A 119 -19.38 -1.18 12.16
N GLY A 120 -19.04 -1.78 13.29
CA GLY A 120 -19.71 -2.96 13.83
C GLY A 120 -18.76 -3.85 14.62
N ASP A 121 -19.30 -4.52 15.64
CA ASP A 121 -18.54 -5.49 16.44
C ASP A 121 -18.20 -6.72 15.57
N PRO A 122 -16.92 -7.10 15.40
CA PRO A 122 -16.54 -8.31 14.67
C PRO A 122 -17.08 -9.62 15.28
N ALA A 123 -17.64 -9.59 16.50
CA ALA A 123 -18.39 -10.73 17.03
C ALA A 123 -19.73 -10.97 16.33
N LEU A 124 -20.29 -9.94 15.68
CA LEU A 124 -21.62 -9.99 15.09
C LEU A 124 -21.53 -10.28 13.57
N PRO A 125 -22.49 -11.04 13.01
CA PRO A 125 -22.46 -11.43 11.60
C PRO A 125 -22.67 -10.25 10.62
N ASP A 126 -23.31 -9.16 11.05
CA ASP A 126 -23.71 -8.06 10.16
C ASP A 126 -22.51 -7.34 9.53
N VAL A 127 -21.45 -7.10 10.31
CA VAL A 127 -20.25 -6.43 9.79
C VAL A 127 -19.50 -7.31 8.77
N TRP A 128 -19.51 -8.63 8.97
CA TRP A 128 -18.95 -9.59 8.01
C TRP A 128 -19.78 -9.69 6.73
N ALA A 129 -21.10 -9.56 6.83
CA ALA A 129 -21.97 -9.48 5.65
C ALA A 129 -21.66 -8.21 4.83
N ALA A 130 -21.47 -7.06 5.50
CA ALA A 130 -21.06 -5.82 4.84
C ALA A 130 -19.68 -5.94 4.15
N VAL A 131 -18.70 -6.57 4.81
CA VAL A 131 -17.39 -6.87 4.19
C VAL A 131 -17.55 -7.75 2.96
N THR A 132 -18.38 -8.80 3.05
CA THR A 132 -18.65 -9.70 1.92
C THR A 132 -19.22 -8.95 0.73
N ASP A 133 -20.18 -8.05 0.97
CA ASP A 133 -20.79 -7.23 -0.08
C ASP A 133 -19.76 -6.33 -0.78
N VAL A 134 -18.91 -5.63 -0.01
CA VAL A 134 -17.86 -4.77 -0.57
C VAL A 134 -16.86 -5.56 -1.42
N LEU A 135 -16.42 -6.73 -0.95
CA LEU A 135 -15.43 -7.58 -1.63
C LEU A 135 -15.97 -8.24 -2.91
N ASN A 136 -17.24 -8.64 -2.91
CA ASN A 136 -17.87 -9.35 -4.04
C ASN A 136 -18.51 -8.41 -5.07
N ARG A 137 -18.68 -7.13 -4.73
CA ARG A 137 -19.18 -6.13 -5.66
C ARG A 137 -18.15 -5.93 -6.79
N PRO A 138 -18.54 -6.07 -8.07
CA PRO A 138 -17.63 -5.84 -9.20
C PRO A 138 -17.07 -4.41 -9.23
N ILE A 139 -15.85 -4.27 -9.73
CA ILE A 139 -15.17 -2.99 -9.96
C ILE A 139 -15.10 -2.76 -11.45
N GLN A 140 -15.55 -1.59 -11.91
CA GLN A 140 -15.52 -1.25 -13.32
C GLN A 140 -14.12 -0.83 -13.73
N HIS A 141 -13.56 -1.48 -14.75
CA HIS A 141 -12.30 -1.08 -15.36
C HIS A 141 -12.53 0.01 -16.41
N ALA A 142 -11.51 0.84 -16.67
CA ALA A 142 -11.56 1.91 -17.66
C ALA A 142 -11.88 1.41 -19.08
N SER A 143 -11.56 0.15 -19.40
CA SER A 143 -11.98 -0.50 -20.65
C SER A 143 -13.46 -0.91 -20.69
N GLY A 144 -14.22 -0.74 -19.61
CA GLY A 144 -15.59 -1.22 -19.46
C GLY A 144 -15.71 -2.66 -18.93
N ALA A 145 -14.59 -3.40 -18.83
CA ALA A 145 -14.60 -4.75 -18.24
C ALA A 145 -14.93 -4.70 -16.73
N LEU A 146 -15.56 -5.76 -16.22
CA LEU A 146 -15.79 -5.92 -14.77
C LEU A 146 -14.70 -6.78 -14.13
N MET A 147 -14.10 -6.25 -13.08
CA MET A 147 -13.08 -6.90 -12.27
C MET A 147 -13.63 -7.30 -10.91
N GLN A 148 -12.99 -8.26 -10.28
CA GLN A 148 -13.36 -8.80 -8.97
C GLN A 148 -12.12 -8.90 -8.09
N VAL A 149 -12.29 -8.76 -6.77
CA VAL A 149 -11.20 -9.03 -5.83
C VAL A 149 -10.81 -10.51 -5.93
N GLU A 150 -9.51 -10.79 -6.13
CA GLU A 150 -9.04 -12.15 -6.43
C GLU A 150 -8.47 -12.90 -5.23
N ALA A 151 -8.01 -12.15 -4.23
CA ALA A 151 -7.57 -12.64 -2.93
C ALA A 151 -7.70 -11.52 -1.89
N CYS A 152 -8.00 -11.90 -0.66
CA CYS A 152 -8.13 -10.97 0.45
C CYS A 152 -7.45 -11.50 1.70
N SER A 153 -6.73 -10.65 2.40
CA SER A 153 -6.07 -10.98 3.67
C SER A 153 -6.74 -10.27 4.83
N PHE A 154 -7.07 -11.03 5.88
CA PHE A 154 -7.69 -10.54 7.11
C PHE A 154 -6.69 -10.60 8.25
N ASP A 155 -6.48 -9.49 8.95
CA ASP A 155 -5.68 -9.50 10.16
C ASP A 155 -6.39 -10.26 11.28
N MET A 156 -5.62 -11.15 11.88
CA MET A 156 -6.01 -12.08 12.92
C MET A 156 -5.15 -11.79 14.15
N MET A 157 -5.38 -10.63 14.77
CA MET A 157 -4.71 -10.25 16.02
C MET A 157 -5.72 -10.12 17.18
N GLY A 158 -5.29 -10.51 18.38
CA GLY A 158 -6.06 -10.35 19.62
C GLY A 158 -7.25 -11.32 19.78
N HIS A 159 -8.27 -10.85 20.49
CA HIS A 159 -9.44 -11.64 20.91
C HIS A 159 -10.41 -11.99 19.77
N ARG A 160 -10.22 -11.45 18.55
CA ARG A 160 -11.12 -11.64 17.40
C ARG A 160 -10.66 -12.75 16.44
N THR A 161 -9.60 -13.46 16.80
CA THR A 161 -8.98 -14.55 16.03
C THR A 161 -9.99 -15.57 15.48
N ASP A 162 -10.94 -16.02 16.31
CA ASP A 162 -11.88 -17.06 15.90
C ASP A 162 -12.96 -16.56 14.94
N HIS A 163 -13.36 -15.28 15.02
CA HIS A 163 -14.29 -14.67 14.07
C HIS A 163 -13.67 -14.58 12.67
N VAL A 164 -12.41 -14.14 12.59
CA VAL A 164 -11.65 -14.12 11.33
C VAL A 164 -11.53 -15.52 10.73
N LYS A 165 -11.15 -16.53 11.54
CA LYS A 165 -11.09 -17.93 11.08
C LYS A 165 -12.44 -18.43 10.59
N ASN A 166 -13.52 -18.15 11.30
CA ASN A 166 -14.88 -18.55 10.90
C ASN A 166 -15.28 -17.91 9.57
N TYR A 167 -14.98 -16.62 9.38
CA TYR A 167 -15.21 -15.94 8.11
C TYR A 167 -14.39 -16.56 6.97
N VAL A 168 -13.09 -16.77 7.17
CA VAL A 168 -12.22 -17.41 6.17
C VAL A 168 -12.71 -18.82 5.82
N ARG A 169 -13.16 -19.59 6.81
CA ARG A 169 -13.74 -20.93 6.61
C ARG A 169 -15.02 -20.91 5.80
N SER A 170 -15.82 -19.83 5.91
CA SER A 170 -17.08 -19.67 5.16
C SER A 170 -16.88 -19.50 3.65
N ARG A 171 -15.68 -19.06 3.21
CA ARG A 171 -15.33 -18.82 1.79
C ARG A 171 -16.30 -17.91 1.04
N ARG A 172 -16.94 -16.98 1.75
CA ARG A 172 -17.86 -15.98 1.18
C ARG A 172 -17.17 -14.96 0.27
N ALA A 173 -15.88 -14.73 0.49
CA ALA A 173 -15.02 -13.95 -0.41
C ALA A 173 -14.08 -14.88 -1.19
N ARG A 174 -13.51 -14.39 -2.30
CA ARG A 174 -12.56 -15.17 -3.10
C ARG A 174 -11.20 -15.23 -2.41
N ARG A 175 -10.71 -16.46 -2.18
CA ARG A 175 -9.42 -16.76 -1.54
C ARG A 175 -9.18 -15.93 -0.27
N PRO A 176 -10.05 -16.05 0.76
CA PRO A 176 -9.86 -15.34 2.00
C PRO A 176 -8.73 -15.98 2.79
N MET A 177 -7.83 -15.17 3.33
CA MET A 177 -6.66 -15.59 4.08
C MET A 177 -6.76 -15.04 5.49
N ALA A 178 -6.58 -15.89 6.50
CA ALA A 178 -6.31 -15.43 7.86
C ALA A 178 -4.80 -15.18 7.98
N SER A 179 -4.39 -14.02 8.47
CA SER A 179 -2.97 -13.72 8.62
C SER A 179 -2.67 -12.87 9.84
N PHE A 180 -1.40 -12.83 10.24
CA PHE A 180 -0.94 -11.99 11.34
C PHE A 180 0.50 -11.53 11.09
N GLY A 181 0.88 -10.42 11.72
CA GLY A 181 2.22 -9.84 11.61
C GLY A 181 3.34 -10.74 12.17
N ALA A 182 4.44 -10.85 11.43
CA ALA A 182 5.62 -11.59 11.83
C ALA A 182 6.37 -10.96 13.02
N LYS A 183 6.75 -11.80 13.99
CA LYS A 183 7.72 -11.43 15.03
C LYS A 183 9.17 -11.38 14.54
N ALA A 184 9.53 -11.98 13.41
CA ALA A 184 10.88 -11.84 12.86
C ALA A 184 10.92 -10.66 11.88
N ALA A 185 11.95 -9.81 11.97
CA ALA A 185 12.12 -8.69 11.03
C ALA A 185 12.45 -9.17 9.61
N THR A 186 13.09 -10.34 9.49
CA THR A 186 13.49 -10.99 8.23
C THR A 186 12.43 -11.95 7.67
N ALA A 187 11.20 -11.88 8.17
CA ALA A 187 10.13 -12.74 7.68
C ALA A 187 9.73 -12.34 6.25
N PRO A 188 9.45 -13.30 5.36
CA PRO A 188 9.00 -12.99 4.00
C PRO A 188 7.65 -12.27 4.02
N ILE A 189 7.37 -11.47 2.99
CA ILE A 189 6.10 -10.73 2.82
C ILE A 189 4.90 -11.65 3.07
N LEU A 190 4.90 -12.86 2.51
CA LEU A 190 3.93 -13.90 2.84
C LEU A 190 4.65 -15.21 3.20
N GLY A 191 4.53 -15.60 4.46
CA GLY A 191 5.04 -16.87 4.98
C GLY A 191 4.24 -18.08 4.50
N ARG A 192 4.80 -19.28 4.68
CA ARG A 192 4.10 -20.52 4.36
C ARG A 192 2.83 -20.67 5.20
N ALA A 193 1.75 -21.11 4.55
CA ALA A 193 0.50 -21.46 5.19
C ALA A 193 0.73 -22.53 6.27
N LYS A 194 0.22 -22.28 7.49
CA LYS A 194 0.23 -23.24 8.58
C LYS A 194 -1.20 -23.56 9.00
N LEU A 195 -1.51 -24.83 9.15
CA LEU A 195 -2.78 -25.25 9.73
C LEU A 195 -2.77 -24.96 11.23
N GLN A 196 -3.71 -24.15 11.70
CA GLN A 196 -3.78 -23.73 13.10
C GLN A 196 -4.69 -24.64 13.94
N ASP A 197 -5.75 -25.18 13.35
CA ASP A 197 -6.75 -25.95 14.09
C ASP A 197 -6.23 -27.34 14.43
N VAL A 198 -6.52 -27.81 15.65
CA VAL A 198 -6.14 -29.13 16.15
C VAL A 198 -7.39 -29.95 16.48
N THR A 199 -7.35 -31.23 16.14
CA THR A 199 -8.38 -32.21 16.51
C THR A 199 -8.30 -32.54 17.99
N TRP A 200 -9.33 -33.19 18.54
CA TRP A 200 -9.35 -33.65 19.94
C TRP A 200 -8.17 -34.58 20.30
N GLN A 201 -7.55 -35.21 19.31
CA GLN A 201 -6.37 -36.08 19.45
C GLN A 201 -5.04 -35.29 19.43
N GLY A 202 -5.09 -33.96 19.45
CA GLY A 202 -3.90 -33.09 19.37
C GLY A 202 -3.23 -33.06 17.99
N LYS A 203 -3.78 -33.75 16.99
CA LYS A 203 -3.28 -33.71 15.59
C LYS A 203 -3.87 -32.52 14.87
N THR A 204 -3.08 -31.89 14.01
CA THR A 204 -3.53 -30.82 13.12
C THR A 204 -4.72 -31.27 12.27
N ASP A 205 -5.78 -30.47 12.25
CA ASP A 205 -6.95 -30.72 11.40
C ASP A 205 -6.64 -30.36 9.95
N ARG A 206 -6.69 -31.34 9.05
CA ARG A 206 -6.48 -31.13 7.60
C ARG A 206 -7.57 -30.27 6.96
N ARG A 207 -8.73 -30.12 7.60
CA ARG A 207 -9.82 -29.21 7.19
C ARG A 207 -9.75 -27.87 7.91
N GLY A 208 -8.75 -27.68 8.77
CA GLY A 208 -8.54 -26.46 9.53
C GLY A 208 -8.24 -25.25 8.66
N VAL A 209 -8.32 -24.07 9.28
CA VAL A 209 -7.97 -22.82 8.61
C VAL A 209 -6.45 -22.72 8.46
N HIS A 210 -6.02 -22.38 7.24
CA HIS A 210 -4.64 -21.99 6.97
C HIS A 210 -4.41 -20.55 7.42
N VAL A 211 -3.40 -20.37 8.25
CA VAL A 211 -2.98 -19.06 8.74
C VAL A 211 -1.62 -18.71 8.12
N TYR A 212 -1.48 -17.47 7.69
CA TYR A 212 -0.29 -16.93 7.06
C TYR A 212 0.40 -15.92 7.98
N GLN A 213 1.73 -15.94 8.00
CA GLN A 213 2.52 -14.94 8.71
C GLN A 213 2.97 -13.88 7.69
N ILE A 214 2.79 -12.59 7.99
CA ILE A 214 3.15 -11.48 7.09
C ILE A 214 4.41 -10.78 7.57
N GLY A 215 5.40 -10.69 6.70
CA GLY A 215 6.61 -9.89 6.88
C GLY A 215 6.35 -8.40 6.70
N ALA A 216 5.79 -7.74 7.72
CA ALA A 216 5.39 -6.34 7.63
C ALA A 216 6.57 -5.37 7.41
N VAL A 217 7.78 -5.72 7.85
CA VAL A 217 8.97 -4.86 7.69
C VAL A 217 9.33 -4.71 6.21
N ASP A 218 9.50 -5.82 5.49
CA ASP A 218 9.83 -5.81 4.06
C ASP A 218 8.69 -5.20 3.23
N ALA A 219 7.43 -5.50 3.56
CA ALA A 219 6.27 -4.89 2.91
C ALA A 219 6.28 -3.35 3.06
N LYS A 220 6.57 -2.84 4.26
CA LYS A 220 6.67 -1.41 4.52
C LYS A 220 7.88 -0.79 3.81
N HIS A 221 9.04 -1.45 3.80
CA HIS A 221 10.19 -0.99 3.00
C HIS A 221 9.85 -0.85 1.52
N ASP A 222 9.18 -1.83 0.91
CA ASP A 222 8.74 -1.75 -0.49
C ASP A 222 7.83 -0.55 -0.75
N LEU A 223 6.86 -0.30 0.16
CA LEU A 223 5.96 0.85 0.08
C LEU A 223 6.71 2.18 0.18
N PHE A 224 7.51 2.37 1.23
CA PHE A 224 8.22 3.63 1.47
C PHE A 224 9.28 3.90 0.41
N ALA A 225 9.99 2.87 -0.06
CA ALA A 225 10.91 3.00 -1.19
C ALA A 225 10.19 3.44 -2.48
N ALA A 226 9.02 2.86 -2.77
CA ALA A 226 8.21 3.26 -3.92
C ALA A 226 7.68 4.70 -3.80
N LEU A 227 7.21 5.10 -2.61
CA LEU A 227 6.75 6.46 -2.34
C LEU A 227 7.87 7.50 -2.48
N ALA A 228 9.08 7.17 -2.03
CA ALA A 228 10.26 8.01 -2.18
C ALA A 228 10.70 8.12 -3.65
N ALA A 229 10.75 7.00 -4.38
CA ALA A 229 11.07 7.02 -5.81
C ALA A 229 10.05 7.82 -6.63
N ASP A 230 8.77 7.72 -6.27
CA ASP A 230 7.71 8.51 -6.91
C ASP A 230 7.81 10.01 -6.60
N HIS A 231 8.31 10.37 -5.42
CA HIS A 231 8.62 11.76 -5.12
C HIS A 231 9.69 12.30 -6.06
N ASP A 232 10.79 11.57 -6.25
CA ASP A 232 11.87 11.99 -7.16
C ASP A 232 11.39 12.11 -8.60
N ARG A 233 10.60 11.14 -9.08
CA ARG A 233 9.99 11.19 -10.42
C ARG A 233 9.08 12.39 -10.61
N TRP A 234 8.29 12.71 -9.58
CA TRP A 234 7.42 13.87 -9.58
C TRP A 234 8.21 15.18 -9.63
N GLN A 235 9.29 15.31 -8.84
CA GLN A 235 10.15 16.48 -8.86
C GLN A 235 10.87 16.65 -10.21
N ALA A 236 11.36 15.56 -10.79
CA ALA A 236 11.96 15.59 -12.12
C ALA A 236 10.94 16.01 -13.18
N TRP A 237 9.71 15.51 -13.10
CA TRP A 237 8.62 15.90 -14.00
C TRP A 237 8.24 17.38 -13.88
N LEU A 238 8.21 17.93 -12.67
CA LEU A 238 7.96 19.37 -12.46
C LEU A 238 9.02 20.26 -13.12
N GLN A 239 10.25 19.76 -13.23
CA GLN A 239 11.38 20.47 -13.86
C GLN A 239 11.43 20.33 -15.38
N LEU A 240 10.60 19.45 -15.98
CA LEU A 240 10.51 19.36 -17.43
C LEU A 240 9.98 20.68 -18.02
N PRO A 241 10.53 21.13 -19.17
CA PRO A 241 10.02 22.28 -19.89
C PRO A 241 8.51 22.16 -20.12
N ASP A 242 7.80 23.28 -20.01
CA ASP A 242 6.36 23.32 -20.24
C ASP A 242 6.09 23.47 -21.74
N ASP A 243 6.30 22.38 -22.47
CA ASP A 243 6.07 22.26 -23.91
C ASP A 243 5.12 21.09 -24.24
N ASP A 244 4.75 20.96 -25.51
CA ASP A 244 3.82 19.93 -25.98
C ASP A 244 4.35 18.49 -25.79
N ASP A 245 5.66 18.31 -25.54
CA ASP A 245 6.28 17.00 -25.31
C ASP A 245 6.23 16.59 -23.83
N LYS A 246 5.86 17.50 -22.91
CA LYS A 246 5.71 17.19 -21.49
C LYS A 246 4.53 16.23 -21.29
N PRO A 247 4.76 15.03 -20.72
CA PRO A 247 3.66 14.12 -20.44
C PRO A 247 2.73 14.76 -19.40
N ALA A 248 1.42 14.54 -19.50
CA ALA A 248 0.44 15.13 -18.57
C ALA A 248 0.74 14.81 -17.10
N HIS A 249 1.26 13.61 -16.83
CA HIS A 249 1.73 13.19 -15.51
C HIS A 249 2.87 12.17 -15.64
N PRO A 250 3.76 12.05 -14.65
CA PRO A 250 4.78 11.00 -14.63
C PRO A 250 4.15 9.62 -14.37
N GLU A 251 4.81 8.58 -14.86
CA GLU A 251 4.50 7.20 -14.46
C GLU A 251 4.98 6.92 -13.04
N LEU A 252 4.02 6.78 -12.11
CA LEU A 252 4.28 6.52 -10.70
C LEU A 252 3.94 5.07 -10.33
N HIS A 253 4.63 4.55 -9.31
CA HIS A 253 4.35 3.25 -8.73
C HIS A 253 3.09 3.27 -7.86
N CYS A 254 2.94 4.30 -7.04
CA CYS A 254 1.91 4.47 -6.04
C CYS A 254 0.84 5.43 -6.58
N ASN A 255 -0.30 4.88 -7.03
CA ASN A 255 -1.37 5.67 -7.64
C ASN A 255 -2.55 5.76 -6.67
N ILE A 256 -2.68 6.86 -5.94
CA ILE A 256 -3.71 7.02 -4.90
C ILE A 256 -4.80 7.96 -5.44
N SER A 257 -6.07 7.61 -5.26
CA SER A 257 -7.19 8.46 -5.70
C SER A 257 -7.24 9.77 -4.88
N ALA A 258 -7.52 10.88 -5.56
CA ALA A 258 -7.76 12.19 -4.94
C ALA A 258 -9.08 12.26 -4.15
N ASP A 259 -9.98 11.28 -4.31
CA ASP A 259 -11.25 11.20 -3.55
C ASP A 259 -11.04 10.75 -2.09
N LEU A 260 -9.84 10.27 -1.74
CA LEU A 260 -9.48 9.88 -0.37
C LEU A 260 -9.21 11.13 0.48
N GLY A 261 -9.63 11.07 1.75
CA GLY A 261 -9.43 12.19 2.68
C GLY A 261 -8.05 12.23 3.31
N ASP A 262 -7.69 13.36 3.92
CA ASP A 262 -6.39 13.60 4.58
C ASP A 262 -6.02 12.52 5.60
N GLU A 263 -7.00 11.98 6.32
CA GLU A 263 -6.81 10.90 7.31
C GLU A 263 -6.20 9.64 6.67
N TYR A 264 -6.57 9.32 5.42
CA TYR A 264 -6.00 8.21 4.68
C TYR A 264 -4.51 8.43 4.41
N PHE A 265 -4.15 9.61 3.88
CA PHE A 265 -2.76 9.94 3.56
C PHE A 265 -1.90 10.00 4.81
N ALA A 266 -2.41 10.58 5.90
CA ALA A 266 -1.73 10.60 7.19
C ALA A 266 -1.52 9.18 7.73
N GLY A 267 -2.52 8.30 7.60
CA GLY A 267 -2.43 6.93 8.05
C GLY A 267 -1.54 6.02 7.20
N LEU A 268 -1.41 6.29 5.90
CA LEU A 268 -0.55 5.53 5.00
C LEU A 268 0.94 5.72 5.34
N VAL A 269 1.34 6.89 5.84
CA VAL A 269 2.73 7.22 6.22
C VAL A 269 2.91 7.41 7.73
N SER A 270 2.01 6.84 8.53
CA SER A 270 1.94 7.05 9.99
C SER A 270 3.11 6.43 10.77
N GLU A 271 3.93 5.61 10.14
CA GLU A 271 5.06 4.93 10.77
C GLU A 271 6.40 5.42 10.21
N VAL A 272 7.46 5.25 11.01
CA VAL A 272 8.84 5.56 10.65
C VAL A 272 9.70 4.36 11.03
N TYR A 273 10.70 4.05 10.20
CA TYR A 273 11.62 2.96 10.48
C TYR A 273 12.57 3.34 11.62
N ASN A 274 12.68 2.45 12.61
CA ASN A 274 13.64 2.54 13.70
C ASN A 274 14.77 1.52 13.47
N PRO A 275 15.97 1.97 13.03
CA PRO A 275 17.09 1.08 12.75
C PRO A 275 17.56 0.28 13.95
N SER A 276 17.44 0.82 15.17
CA SER A 276 17.90 0.14 16.40
C SER A 276 17.08 -1.10 16.72
N LYS A 277 15.80 -1.11 16.33
CA LYS A 277 14.87 -2.23 16.55
C LYS A 277 14.61 -3.04 15.28
N ALA A 278 15.18 -2.63 14.15
CA ALA A 278 14.90 -3.16 12.82
C ALA A 278 13.38 -3.28 12.53
N ARG A 279 12.60 -2.25 12.92
CA ARG A 279 11.14 -2.24 12.81
C ARG A 279 10.59 -0.84 12.58
N TYR A 280 9.39 -0.80 12.00
CA TYR A 280 8.58 0.40 11.95
C TYR A 280 7.88 0.67 13.28
N GLU A 281 7.84 1.94 13.67
CA GLU A 281 7.15 2.42 14.85
C GLU A 281 6.20 3.55 14.47
N LYS A 282 5.03 3.62 15.12
CA LYS A 282 4.08 4.72 14.92
C LYS A 282 4.74 6.05 15.27
N ARG A 283 4.50 7.06 14.44
CA ARG A 283 4.90 8.43 14.73
C ARG A 283 4.26 8.89 16.04
N ARG A 284 5.03 9.64 16.82
CA ARG A 284 4.50 10.34 18.00
C ARG A 284 3.40 11.31 17.54
N GLY A 285 2.22 11.24 18.16
CA GLY A 285 1.07 12.09 17.79
C GLY A 285 -0.24 11.34 17.58
N GLY A 286 -0.26 10.00 17.65
CA GLY A 286 -1.51 9.24 17.70
C GLY A 286 -2.27 9.14 16.37
N VAL A 287 -1.58 9.32 15.24
CA VAL A 287 -2.18 9.08 13.92
C VAL A 287 -2.48 7.58 13.77
N ARG A 288 -3.71 7.29 13.35
CA ARG A 288 -4.20 5.97 12.97
C ARG A 288 -3.37 5.38 11.83
N ASN A 289 -2.95 4.12 11.91
CA ASN A 289 -2.07 3.46 10.94
C ASN A 289 -2.80 2.41 10.08
N GLU A 290 -4.11 2.33 10.19
CA GLU A 290 -4.94 1.34 9.55
C GLU A 290 -4.88 1.41 8.00
N PRO A 291 -4.76 2.59 7.33
CA PRO A 291 -4.49 2.63 5.90
C PRO A 291 -3.18 1.95 5.48
N LEU A 292 -2.14 2.04 6.31
CA LEU A 292 -0.85 1.37 6.07
C LEU A 292 -0.96 -0.14 6.29
N ASP A 293 -1.58 -0.57 7.39
CA ASP A 293 -1.70 -1.99 7.71
C ASP A 293 -2.62 -2.71 6.71
N THR A 294 -3.76 -2.12 6.33
CA THR A 294 -4.63 -2.66 5.27
C THR A 294 -3.92 -2.75 3.92
N TRP A 295 -3.05 -1.79 3.57
CA TRP A 295 -2.20 -1.89 2.38
C TRP A 295 -1.23 -3.08 2.47
N VAL A 296 -0.57 -3.27 3.63
CA VAL A 296 0.35 -4.40 3.86
C VAL A 296 -0.37 -5.73 3.69
N HIS A 297 -1.60 -5.85 4.20
CA HIS A 297 -2.44 -7.05 4.01
C HIS A 297 -2.83 -7.26 2.54
N ALA A 298 -3.23 -6.21 1.82
CA ALA A 298 -3.53 -6.29 0.39
C ALA A 298 -2.30 -6.68 -0.44
N TYR A 299 -1.12 -6.17 -0.07
CA TYR A 299 0.15 -6.51 -0.69
C TYR A 299 0.53 -7.96 -0.42
N ALA A 300 0.39 -8.43 0.82
CA ALA A 300 0.61 -9.84 1.15
C ALA A 300 -0.36 -10.77 0.39
N ALA A 301 -1.61 -10.37 0.19
CA ALA A 301 -2.57 -11.13 -0.62
C ALA A 301 -2.11 -11.28 -2.09
N SER A 302 -1.34 -10.33 -2.64
CA SER A 302 -0.76 -10.45 -3.98
C SER A 302 0.27 -11.59 -4.11
N TYR A 303 0.83 -12.03 -2.98
CA TYR A 303 1.77 -13.16 -2.88
C TYR A 303 1.07 -14.51 -2.74
N HIS A 304 -0.28 -14.55 -2.69
CA HIS A 304 -1.02 -15.80 -2.56
C HIS A 304 -0.55 -16.85 -3.59
N PRO A 305 -0.40 -18.15 -3.22
CA PRO A 305 0.18 -19.18 -4.08
C PRO A 305 -0.49 -19.37 -5.45
N GLU A 306 -1.76 -18.99 -5.58
CA GLU A 306 -2.50 -19.02 -6.85
C GLU A 306 -2.40 -17.71 -7.68
N LEU A 307 -1.94 -16.62 -7.08
CA LEU A 307 -1.76 -15.33 -7.77
C LEU A 307 -0.31 -15.09 -8.15
N ARG A 308 0.60 -15.21 -7.18
CA ARG A 308 2.06 -15.04 -7.31
C ARG A 308 2.46 -13.81 -8.13
N LEU A 309 1.84 -12.66 -7.88
CA LEU A 309 2.10 -11.45 -8.68
C LEU A 309 3.56 -11.01 -8.62
N HIS A 310 4.23 -11.25 -7.49
CA HIS A 310 5.67 -10.98 -7.30
C HIS A 310 6.59 -11.79 -8.23
N ALA A 311 6.14 -12.94 -8.74
CA ALA A 311 6.91 -13.82 -9.61
C ALA A 311 6.40 -13.80 -11.07
N ALA A 312 5.41 -12.96 -11.37
CA ALA A 312 4.81 -12.85 -12.69
C ALA A 312 5.78 -12.23 -13.69
N ARG A 313 5.95 -12.86 -14.85
CA ARG A 313 6.79 -12.37 -15.95
C ARG A 313 5.98 -11.44 -16.86
N ALA A 314 6.65 -10.69 -17.75
CA ALA A 314 6.00 -9.82 -18.72
C ALA A 314 4.88 -10.55 -19.50
N ALA A 315 5.17 -11.75 -20.00
CA ALA A 315 4.20 -12.60 -20.71
C ALA A 315 2.97 -13.00 -19.86
N ASP A 316 3.13 -13.12 -18.53
CA ASP A 316 1.98 -13.39 -17.66
C ASP A 316 1.05 -12.18 -17.59
N TRP A 317 1.62 -10.97 -17.48
CA TRP A 317 0.87 -9.72 -17.50
C TRP A 317 0.19 -9.48 -18.86
N ASP A 318 0.88 -9.75 -19.97
CA ASP A 318 0.32 -9.67 -21.33
C ASP A 318 -0.94 -10.53 -21.45
N ARG A 319 -0.82 -11.80 -21.08
CA ARG A 319 -1.93 -12.76 -21.11
C ARG A 319 -3.09 -12.36 -20.20
N TRP A 320 -2.83 -11.75 -19.04
CA TRP A 320 -3.89 -11.32 -18.13
C TRP A 320 -4.59 -10.06 -18.62
N GLU A 321 -3.85 -9.12 -19.16
CA GLU A 321 -4.37 -7.89 -19.76
C GLU A 321 -5.22 -8.22 -20.99
N GLU A 322 -4.74 -9.07 -21.89
CA GLU A 322 -5.52 -9.56 -23.04
C GLU A 322 -6.85 -10.19 -22.60
N LYS A 323 -6.80 -11.07 -21.59
CA LYS A 323 -8.01 -11.69 -21.02
C LYS A 323 -8.96 -10.71 -20.35
N LEU A 324 -8.44 -9.61 -19.79
CA LEU A 324 -9.24 -8.55 -19.18
C LEU A 324 -9.93 -7.74 -20.28
N LEU A 325 -9.17 -7.31 -21.29
CA LEU A 325 -9.68 -6.52 -22.41
C LEU A 325 -10.67 -7.29 -23.27
N ALA A 326 -10.50 -8.60 -23.45
CA ALA A 326 -11.45 -9.46 -24.14
C ALA A 326 -12.82 -9.57 -23.43
N ARG A 327 -12.92 -9.18 -22.16
CA ARG A 327 -14.20 -9.12 -21.41
C ARG A 327 -14.86 -7.73 -21.47
N ALA A 328 -14.19 -6.75 -22.06
CA ALA A 328 -14.79 -5.45 -22.27
C ALA A 328 -16.00 -5.61 -23.22
N PRO A 329 -17.10 -4.89 -22.98
CA PRO A 329 -18.18 -4.85 -23.96
C PRO A 329 -17.63 -4.33 -25.30
N VAL A 330 -17.98 -5.02 -26.39
CA VAL A 330 -17.65 -4.53 -27.74
C VAL A 330 -18.39 -3.21 -27.93
N PRO A 331 -17.73 -2.14 -28.40
CA PRO A 331 -18.42 -0.93 -28.80
C PRO A 331 -19.45 -1.32 -29.86
N VAL A 332 -20.74 -1.15 -29.56
CA VAL A 332 -21.77 -1.31 -30.57
C VAL A 332 -21.58 -0.14 -31.53
N ASP A 333 -21.15 -0.40 -32.76
CA ASP A 333 -21.06 0.63 -33.79
C ASP A 333 -22.43 1.31 -33.90
N GLY A 334 -22.50 2.55 -33.41
CA GLY A 334 -23.70 3.35 -33.36
C GLY A 334 -24.05 3.85 -34.75
N ASN A 335 -24.63 2.97 -35.57
CA ASN A 335 -25.46 3.36 -36.70
C ASN A 335 -26.87 2.80 -36.52
N SER A 336 -27.54 3.28 -35.48
CA SER A 336 -28.99 3.39 -35.45
C SER A 336 -29.35 4.59 -34.60
N THR A 337 -29.79 5.65 -35.27
CA THR A 337 -30.48 6.80 -34.68
C THR A 337 -31.81 6.31 -34.14
N GLU A 338 -31.81 5.75 -32.94
CA GLU A 338 -33.00 5.68 -32.11
C GLU A 338 -32.75 6.49 -30.84
N THR A 339 -33.38 7.67 -30.82
CA THR A 339 -33.45 8.60 -29.71
C THR A 339 -33.98 7.88 -28.46
N PRO A 340 -33.23 7.82 -27.33
CA PRO A 340 -33.80 7.32 -26.10
C PRO A 340 -34.77 8.36 -25.54
N ALA A 341 -36.06 8.03 -25.60
CA ALA A 341 -37.11 8.71 -24.87
C ALA A 341 -36.78 8.74 -23.37
N GLN A 342 -37.01 9.92 -22.79
CA GLN A 342 -36.93 10.28 -21.38
C GLN A 342 -37.24 9.13 -20.41
N LEU A 343 -36.22 8.64 -19.70
CA LEU A 343 -36.41 8.08 -18.37
C LEU A 343 -36.20 9.21 -17.36
N GLN A 344 -37.33 9.70 -16.86
CA GLN A 344 -37.42 10.71 -15.80
C GLN A 344 -36.60 10.30 -14.58
N ALA A 345 -35.95 11.31 -14.01
CA ALA A 345 -35.22 11.27 -12.77
C ALA A 345 -36.12 10.79 -11.61
N THR A 346 -35.94 9.55 -11.17
CA THR A 346 -36.39 9.11 -9.85
C THR A 346 -35.30 9.51 -8.85
N GLN A 347 -35.52 10.68 -8.25
CA GLN A 347 -35.02 11.16 -6.96
C GLN A 347 -33.69 10.58 -6.45
N ALA A 348 -32.66 11.44 -6.49
CA ALA A 348 -31.40 11.24 -5.79
C ALA A 348 -31.64 11.01 -4.29
N ALA A 349 -31.27 9.83 -3.80
CA ALA A 349 -31.07 9.60 -2.37
C ALA A 349 -29.94 10.53 -1.87
N PRO A 350 -30.10 11.21 -0.73
CA PRO A 350 -29.10 12.15 -0.24
C PRO A 350 -27.81 11.41 0.13
N LYS A 351 -26.67 11.95 -0.32
CA LYS A 351 -25.32 11.54 0.12
C LYS A 351 -25.31 11.43 1.65
N PRO A 352 -24.83 10.33 2.26
CA PRO A 352 -24.71 10.26 3.70
C PRO A 352 -23.70 11.32 4.16
N LYS A 353 -24.18 12.33 4.90
CA LYS A 353 -23.34 13.32 5.56
C LYS A 353 -22.43 12.59 6.55
N ARG A 354 -21.11 12.62 6.32
CA ARG A 354 -20.10 12.28 7.33
C ARG A 354 -20.34 13.17 8.55
N LYS A 355 -20.80 12.60 9.66
CA LYS A 355 -20.89 13.32 10.92
C LYS A 355 -19.49 13.47 11.51
N ARG A 356 -18.98 14.70 11.56
CA ARG A 356 -17.88 15.06 12.47
C ARG A 356 -18.46 15.07 13.89
N TYR A 357 -18.03 14.15 14.73
CA TYR A 357 -18.35 14.21 16.16
C TYR A 357 -17.19 14.85 16.91
N GLY A 358 -17.48 16.00 17.52
CA GLY A 358 -16.57 16.78 18.33
C GLY A 358 -16.23 16.11 19.66
N VAL A 359 -15.07 16.48 20.17
CA VAL A 359 -14.51 16.08 21.47
C VAL A 359 -15.47 16.49 22.59
N ILE A 360 -16.00 15.52 23.33
CA ILE A 360 -16.73 15.80 24.58
C ILE A 360 -15.69 16.03 25.68
N GLY A 361 -15.62 17.28 26.14
CA GLY A 361 -14.88 17.66 27.34
C GLY A 361 -15.51 17.06 28.59
N ARG A 362 -14.66 16.46 29.44
CA ARG A 362 -15.00 16.11 30.82
C ARG A 362 -15.29 17.38 31.61
N MET A 363 -16.51 17.52 32.13
CA MET A 363 -16.74 18.24 33.38
C MET A 363 -16.64 17.23 34.53
N GLY A 364 -15.66 17.44 35.41
CA GLY A 364 -15.62 16.84 36.74
C GLY A 364 -16.20 17.82 37.75
N GLY A 365 -16.91 17.28 38.75
CA GLY A 365 -17.27 18.00 39.97
C GLY A 365 -16.11 18.11 40.95
#